data_AF-A0A820QJ48-F1
#
_entry.id   AF-A0A820QJ48-F1
#
_cell.length_a   1.000
_cell.length_b   1.000
_cell.length_c   1.000
_cell.angle_alpha   90.00
_cell.angle_beta   90.00
_cell.angle_gamma   90.00
#
_symmetry.space_group_name_H-M   'P 1'
#
loop_
_entity.id
_entity.type
_entity.pdbx_description
1 polymer ?
#
loop_
_entity_poly.entity_id
_entity_poly.type
_entity_poly.pdbx_seq_one_letter_code
_entity_poly.pdbx_strand_id
1 'polypeptide(L)'
;MSTSSISPKVQLAVIVLLSILLIWTYKSCSPLPVSQSTVPALVNSLLNISLNDTNCQLSLVESDGYFCELDSAWIERKHVYSSQDKENMKKRPDTIYFVSTWEPNFHCSHARRMGIMGDGGKWVCDVYRLRSSDDCLIYSAGSSGDFAFEIEMKKFVPNCEIHTFDKNLYVCPTNVCTFHQVIFGDGIQPDGSKSWTSIIQELKHTNRFIEILKIDIEGGEYAFFPILLNSNKNLLPRQILIEVHPTNVTLVHAFFERLRTNNYVIFSKENNLYAGPYFFEFAFLKLNPSFFNQSHNNNTHK
;
A
#
# COMPACT_ATOMS: atom_id res chain seq x y z
N MET A 1 -9.08 59.65 19.53
CA MET A 1 -9.71 58.32 19.67
C MET A 1 -9.49 57.84 21.10
N SER A 2 -10.44 58.08 21.98
CA SER A 2 -10.34 57.72 23.41
C SER A 2 -10.77 56.26 23.60
N THR A 3 -9.85 55.42 24.06
CA THR A 3 -10.12 54.05 24.48
C THR A 3 -10.84 54.07 25.83
N SER A 4 -12.04 53.51 25.88
CA SER A 4 -12.80 53.33 27.12
C SER A 4 -12.23 52.14 27.90
N SER A 5 -11.54 52.39 29.01
CA SER A 5 -11.09 51.34 29.92
C SER A 5 -12.28 50.76 30.68
N ILE A 6 -12.51 49.46 30.55
CA ILE A 6 -13.53 48.73 31.29
C ILE A 6 -13.18 48.77 32.79
N SER A 7 -14.16 49.08 33.64
CA SER A 7 -13.90 49.25 35.08
C SER A 7 -13.44 47.94 35.75
N PRO A 8 -12.57 48.00 36.78
CA PRO A 8 -12.05 46.83 37.48
C PRO A 8 -13.15 45.91 38.04
N LYS A 9 -14.31 46.48 38.41
CA LYS A 9 -15.46 45.73 38.91
C LYS A 9 -16.11 44.85 37.83
N VAL A 10 -16.08 45.29 36.57
CA VAL A 10 -16.62 44.53 35.44
C VAL A 10 -15.65 43.41 35.03
N GLN A 11 -14.34 43.66 35.07
CA GLN A 11 -13.34 42.60 34.88
C GLN A 11 -13.46 41.50 35.95
N LEU A 12 -13.64 41.86 37.21
CA LEU A 12 -13.80 40.89 38.29
C LEU A 12 -15.10 40.07 38.13
N ALA A 13 -16.20 40.71 37.73
CA ALA A 13 -17.46 40.02 37.48
C ALA A 13 -17.34 39.00 36.32
N VAL A 14 -16.64 39.36 35.24
CA VAL A 14 -16.41 38.46 34.09
C VAL A 14 -15.52 37.28 34.48
N ILE A 15 -14.47 37.50 35.29
CA ILE A 15 -13.60 36.42 35.76
C ILE A 15 -14.36 35.46 36.69
N VAL A 16 -15.21 35.97 37.57
CA VAL A 16 -16.05 35.16 38.46
C VAL A 16 -17.08 34.35 37.65
N LEU A 17 -17.71 34.95 36.64
CA LEU A 17 -18.64 34.24 35.75
C LEU A 17 -17.94 33.13 34.94
N LEU A 18 -16.75 33.39 34.40
CA LEU A 18 -15.98 32.39 33.65
C LEU A 18 -15.49 31.25 34.54
N SER A 19 -15.11 31.54 35.79
CA SER A 19 -14.68 30.51 36.74
C SER A 19 -15.86 29.67 37.25
N ILE A 20 -17.04 30.25 37.45
CA ILE A 20 -18.27 29.47 37.76
C ILE A 20 -18.68 28.57 36.58
N LEU A 21 -18.54 29.05 35.34
CA LEU A 21 -18.78 28.24 34.12
C LEU A 21 -17.80 27.07 33.98
N LEU A 22 -16.51 27.29 34.29
CA LEU A 22 -15.49 26.24 34.32
C LEU A 22 -15.73 25.20 35.43
N ILE A 23 -16.28 25.63 36.58
CA ILE A 23 -16.66 24.71 37.67
C ILE A 23 -17.91 23.90 37.31
N TRP A 24 -18.84 24.48 36.52
CA TRP A 24 -20.06 23.78 36.08
C TRP A 24 -19.80 22.73 34.98
N THR A 25 -18.80 22.96 34.11
CA THR A 25 -18.38 21.96 33.11
C THR A 25 -17.47 20.87 33.69
N TYR A 26 -16.90 21.09 34.88
CA TYR A 26 -16.13 20.10 35.66
C TYR A 26 -16.98 19.25 36.62
N LYS A 27 -18.28 19.09 36.34
CA LYS A 27 -19.06 18.00 36.95
C LYS A 27 -18.62 16.67 36.33
N SER A 28 -17.54 16.14 36.90
CA SER A 28 -17.16 14.74 37.05
C SER A 28 -18.15 13.75 36.42
N CYS A 29 -17.76 13.15 35.31
CA CYS A 29 -18.33 11.89 34.84
C CYS A 29 -18.07 10.85 35.95
N SER A 30 -19.05 10.67 36.82
CA SER A 30 -18.98 9.67 37.88
C SER A 30 -19.27 8.32 37.23
N PRO A 31 -18.47 7.26 37.47
CA PRO A 31 -18.82 5.93 36.97
C PRO A 31 -20.16 5.54 37.60
N LEU A 32 -21.12 5.15 36.76
CA LEU A 32 -22.37 4.57 37.22
C LEU A 32 -22.06 3.37 38.14
N PRO A 33 -22.78 3.19 39.26
CA PRO A 33 -22.60 2.00 40.08
C PRO A 33 -22.99 0.78 39.26
N VAL A 34 -22.03 -0.12 39.05
CA VAL A 34 -22.30 -1.44 38.47
C VAL A 34 -23.17 -2.21 39.46
N SER A 35 -24.48 -2.13 39.28
CA SER A 35 -25.38 -3.11 39.89
C SER A 35 -25.07 -4.46 39.26
N GLN A 36 -24.79 -5.47 40.09
CA GLN A 36 -24.76 -6.88 39.68
C GLN A 36 -26.18 -7.28 39.25
N SER A 37 -26.58 -6.87 38.04
CA SER A 37 -27.78 -7.37 37.40
C SER A 37 -27.42 -8.65 36.68
N THR A 38 -28.08 -9.73 37.08
CA THR A 38 -28.18 -11.02 36.39
C THR A 38 -27.98 -10.87 34.88
N VAL A 39 -26.88 -11.41 34.38
CA VAL A 39 -26.53 -11.38 32.97
C VAL A 39 -27.70 -12.03 32.20
N PRO A 40 -28.44 -11.30 31.34
CA PRO A 40 -29.55 -11.88 30.60
C PRO A 40 -29.02 -12.99 29.68
N ALA A 41 -29.82 -14.03 29.42
CA ALA A 41 -29.50 -15.10 28.47
C ALA A 41 -29.05 -14.60 27.08
N LEU A 42 -29.36 -13.34 26.73
CA LEU A 42 -28.83 -12.64 25.57
C LEU A 42 -27.29 -12.55 25.55
N VAL A 43 -26.62 -12.36 26.69
CA VAL A 43 -25.17 -12.27 26.74
C VAL A 43 -24.52 -13.65 26.59
N ASN A 44 -25.13 -14.72 27.10
CA ASN A 44 -24.68 -16.09 26.80
C ASN A 44 -24.97 -16.47 25.34
N SER A 45 -26.05 -15.96 24.74
CA SER A 45 -26.29 -16.04 23.30
C SER A 45 -25.26 -15.26 22.49
N LEU A 46 -24.79 -14.09 22.97
CA LEU A 46 -23.76 -13.27 22.33
C LEU A 46 -22.34 -13.82 22.56
N LEU A 47 -22.08 -14.43 23.72
CA LEU A 47 -20.82 -15.12 24.03
C LEU A 47 -20.72 -16.46 23.28
N ASN A 48 -21.83 -17.14 22.99
CA ASN A 48 -21.86 -18.30 22.10
C ASN A 48 -21.75 -17.95 20.61
N ILE A 49 -21.85 -16.67 20.23
CA ILE A 49 -21.46 -16.18 18.90
C ILE A 49 -19.92 -16.00 18.82
N SER A 50 -19.21 -16.02 19.94
CA SER A 50 -17.83 -15.49 20.06
C SER A 50 -16.69 -16.51 19.95
N LEU A 51 -16.87 -17.72 19.38
CA LEU A 51 -15.73 -18.63 19.14
C LEU A 51 -15.70 -19.26 17.73
N ASN A 52 -16.69 -18.99 16.88
CA ASN A 52 -16.71 -19.45 15.49
C ASN A 52 -16.67 -18.31 14.46
N ASP A 53 -16.63 -17.05 14.90
CA ASP A 53 -16.64 -15.87 14.04
C ASP A 53 -15.21 -15.43 13.65
N THR A 54 -14.35 -16.41 13.36
CA THR A 54 -12.97 -16.25 12.85
C THR A 54 -12.84 -16.79 11.43
N ASN A 55 -13.96 -16.89 10.70
CA ASN A 55 -13.94 -17.41 9.34
C ASN A 55 -13.33 -16.36 8.40
N CYS A 56 -12.04 -16.54 8.09
CA CYS A 56 -11.28 -15.77 7.10
C CYS A 56 -10.92 -16.63 5.86
N GLN A 57 -11.66 -17.72 5.65
CA GLN A 57 -11.36 -18.68 4.58
C GLN A 57 -11.41 -18.02 3.20
N LEU A 58 -12.34 -17.09 2.99
CA LEU A 58 -12.45 -16.36 1.73
C LEU A 58 -11.23 -15.48 1.50
N SER A 59 -10.84 -14.68 2.49
CA SER A 59 -9.67 -13.80 2.37
C SER A 59 -8.38 -14.60 2.16
N LEU A 60 -8.22 -15.73 2.87
CA LEU A 60 -7.06 -16.59 2.72
C LEU A 60 -6.95 -17.15 1.30
N VAL A 61 -8.05 -17.64 0.72
CA VAL A 61 -8.04 -18.16 -0.66
C VAL A 61 -7.80 -17.03 -1.67
N GLU A 62 -8.52 -15.92 -1.55
CA GLU A 62 -8.49 -14.84 -2.54
C GLU A 62 -7.23 -13.96 -2.47
N SER A 63 -6.42 -14.12 -1.43
CA SER A 63 -5.16 -13.40 -1.25
C SER A 63 -3.92 -14.32 -1.26
N ASP A 64 -4.06 -15.60 -1.59
CA ASP A 64 -2.99 -16.60 -1.47
C ASP A 64 -2.36 -16.68 -0.06
N GLY A 65 -3.20 -16.57 0.98
CA GLY A 65 -2.80 -16.62 2.39
C GLY A 65 -2.23 -15.30 2.93
N TYR A 66 -2.26 -14.22 2.15
CA TYR A 66 -1.71 -12.93 2.54
C TYR A 66 -2.57 -12.22 3.60
N PHE A 67 -3.89 -12.35 3.53
CA PHE A 67 -4.82 -11.77 4.50
C PHE A 67 -5.67 -12.84 5.19
N CYS A 68 -5.80 -12.70 6.51
CA CYS A 68 -6.87 -13.33 7.28
C CYS A 68 -7.74 -12.20 7.84
N GLU A 69 -8.81 -11.90 7.13
CA GLU A 69 -9.85 -10.94 7.48
C GLU A 69 -11.19 -11.66 7.47
N LEU A 70 -12.12 -11.26 8.34
CA LEU A 70 -13.46 -11.86 8.38
C LEU A 70 -14.09 -11.86 6.98
N ASP A 71 -14.70 -12.98 6.59
CA ASP A 71 -15.31 -13.12 5.25
C ASP A 71 -16.32 -12.00 4.96
N SER A 72 -17.05 -11.52 5.96
CA SER A 72 -17.98 -10.38 5.83
C SER A 72 -17.25 -9.06 5.49
N ALA A 73 -16.14 -8.78 6.15
CA ALA A 73 -15.30 -7.61 5.85
C ALA A 73 -14.59 -7.76 4.49
N TRP A 74 -14.17 -8.98 4.14
CA TRP A 74 -13.57 -9.25 2.83
C TRP A 74 -14.57 -9.08 1.69
N ILE A 75 -15.84 -9.49 1.87
CA ILE A 75 -16.92 -9.22 0.91
C ILE A 75 -17.13 -7.71 0.73
N GLU A 76 -17.17 -6.94 1.82
CA GLU A 76 -17.31 -5.48 1.74
C GLU A 76 -16.12 -4.84 1.01
N ARG A 77 -14.91 -5.31 1.29
CA ARG A 77 -13.70 -4.90 0.56
C ARG A 77 -13.80 -5.18 -0.93
N LYS A 78 -14.31 -6.33 -1.35
CA LYS A 78 -14.56 -6.64 -2.77
C LYS A 78 -15.58 -5.69 -3.40
N HIS A 79 -16.61 -5.30 -2.64
CA HIS A 79 -17.61 -4.34 -3.09
C HIS A 79 -17.00 -2.95 -3.32
N VAL A 80 -16.22 -2.45 -2.36
CA VAL A 80 -15.50 -1.18 -2.46
C VAL A 80 -14.51 -1.21 -3.63
N TYR A 81 -13.71 -2.28 -3.73
CA TYR A 81 -12.79 -2.49 -4.86
C TYR A 81 -13.53 -2.39 -6.19
N SER A 82 -14.61 -3.18 -6.37
CA SER A 82 -15.36 -3.24 -7.62
C SER A 82 -15.95 -1.90 -8.04
N SER A 83 -16.35 -1.07 -7.07
CA SER A 83 -16.89 0.27 -7.33
C SER A 83 -15.79 1.23 -7.77
N GLN A 84 -14.68 1.31 -7.01
CA GLN A 84 -13.57 2.20 -7.34
C GLN A 84 -12.87 1.81 -8.65
N ASP A 85 -12.76 0.51 -8.89
CA ASP A 85 -12.14 -0.04 -10.07
C ASP A 85 -12.88 0.32 -11.37
N LYS A 86 -14.23 0.36 -11.35
CA LYS A 86 -15.03 0.88 -12.47
C LYS A 86 -14.76 2.36 -12.74
N GLU A 87 -14.54 3.16 -11.70
CA GLU A 87 -14.18 4.57 -11.86
C GLU A 87 -12.78 4.74 -12.47
N ASN A 88 -11.81 3.93 -12.05
CA ASN A 88 -10.44 3.96 -12.57
C ASN A 88 -10.36 3.65 -14.07
N MET A 89 -11.30 2.85 -14.59
CA MET A 89 -11.37 2.51 -16.03
C MET A 89 -11.97 3.61 -16.92
N LYS A 90 -12.52 4.69 -16.34
CA LYS A 90 -13.09 5.79 -17.15
C LYS A 90 -11.97 6.61 -17.77
N LYS A 91 -11.87 6.61 -19.11
CA LYS A 91 -10.94 7.47 -19.85
C LYS A 91 -11.43 8.91 -19.82
N ARG A 92 -10.73 9.76 -19.08
CA ARG A 92 -11.02 11.20 -18.98
C ARG A 92 -10.02 11.99 -19.83
N PRO A 93 -10.45 13.00 -20.61
CA PRO A 93 -9.56 13.82 -21.44
C PRO A 93 -8.76 14.87 -20.63
N ASP A 94 -8.59 14.68 -19.32
CA ASP A 94 -8.16 15.73 -18.39
C ASP A 94 -6.66 16.04 -18.49
N THR A 95 -6.31 17.33 -18.39
CA THR A 95 -4.94 17.86 -18.30
C THR A 95 -4.24 17.53 -16.98
N ILE A 96 -4.95 17.00 -15.98
CA ILE A 96 -4.43 16.61 -14.66
C ILE A 96 -4.68 15.11 -14.42
N TYR A 97 -4.39 14.29 -15.43
CA TYR A 97 -4.70 12.85 -15.50
C TYR A 97 -4.34 12.07 -14.22
N PHE A 98 -3.13 12.24 -13.70
CA PHE A 98 -2.71 11.53 -12.50
C PHE A 98 -3.43 11.97 -11.22
N VAL A 99 -3.97 13.18 -11.17
CA VAL A 99 -4.71 13.67 -10.00
C VAL A 99 -6.16 13.15 -10.01
N SER A 100 -6.74 12.90 -11.18
CA SER A 100 -8.16 12.55 -11.31
C SER A 100 -8.45 11.09 -11.66
N THR A 101 -7.43 10.24 -11.83
CA THR A 101 -7.58 8.85 -12.25
C THR A 101 -6.69 7.89 -11.48
N TRP A 102 -7.01 6.59 -11.54
CA TRP A 102 -6.29 5.49 -10.90
C TRP A 102 -6.11 5.67 -9.39
N GLU A 103 -7.20 5.89 -8.66
CA GLU A 103 -7.15 5.98 -7.20
C GLU A 103 -6.95 4.61 -6.54
N PRO A 104 -6.41 4.56 -5.31
CA PRO A 104 -6.36 3.34 -4.52
C PRO A 104 -7.73 2.65 -4.47
N ASN A 105 -7.78 1.40 -4.94
CA ASN A 105 -8.99 0.58 -4.97
C ASN A 105 -8.92 -0.59 -3.99
N PHE A 106 -7.89 -0.63 -3.15
CA PHE A 106 -7.72 -1.63 -2.11
C PHE A 106 -7.09 -1.01 -0.86
N HIS A 107 -7.59 -1.34 0.33
CA HIS A 107 -7.05 -0.79 1.57
C HIS A 107 -6.08 -1.77 2.25
N CYS A 108 -4.81 -1.42 2.42
CA CYS A 108 -3.90 -2.23 3.22
C CYS A 108 -3.79 -1.68 4.66
N SER A 109 -4.38 -2.38 5.63
CA SER A 109 -4.46 -1.91 7.02
C SER A 109 -3.10 -1.80 7.72
N HIS A 110 -2.13 -2.60 7.31
CA HIS A 110 -0.77 -2.58 7.85
C HIS A 110 0.25 -1.99 6.85
N ALA A 111 -0.18 -1.06 6.00
CA ALA A 111 0.73 -0.32 5.13
C ALA A 111 1.71 0.52 5.95
N ARG A 112 3.00 0.44 5.61
CA ARG A 112 4.06 1.22 6.24
C ARG A 112 4.95 1.83 5.18
N ARG A 113 5.30 3.10 5.37
CA ARG A 113 6.27 3.78 4.52
C ARG A 113 7.70 3.40 4.95
N MET A 114 8.50 2.93 4.01
CA MET A 114 9.87 2.45 4.22
C MET A 114 10.85 3.39 3.50
N GLY A 115 11.95 3.76 4.16
CA GLY A 115 12.90 4.76 3.67
C GLY A 115 12.65 6.17 4.23
N ILE A 116 13.30 7.17 3.64
CA ILE A 116 13.20 8.58 4.05
C ILE A 116 11.84 9.18 3.72
N MET A 117 11.33 10.09 4.57
CA MET A 117 10.10 10.83 4.30
C MET A 117 10.28 11.79 3.10
N GLY A 118 9.27 11.93 2.25
CA GLY A 118 9.34 12.73 1.03
C GLY A 118 9.67 11.89 -0.19
N ASP A 119 10.72 12.26 -0.92
CA ASP A 119 11.18 11.51 -2.10
C ASP A 119 12.03 10.29 -1.69
N GLY A 120 11.97 9.20 -2.47
CA GLY A 120 12.83 8.01 -2.31
C GLY A 120 12.30 6.88 -1.40
N GLY A 121 11.46 7.18 -0.41
CA GLY A 121 10.79 6.16 0.41
C GLY A 121 9.51 5.64 -0.25
N LYS A 122 9.12 4.38 -0.04
CA LYS A 122 7.95 3.77 -0.70
C LYS A 122 7.00 3.09 0.31
N TRP A 123 5.71 3.01 -0.02
CA TRP A 123 4.70 2.33 0.81
C TRP A 123 4.70 0.82 0.59
N VAL A 124 4.87 0.04 1.67
CA VAL A 124 4.83 -1.43 1.64
C VAL A 124 3.62 -1.93 2.41
N CYS A 125 2.82 -2.79 1.81
CA CYS A 125 1.67 -3.42 2.46
C CYS A 125 2.13 -4.55 3.38
N ASP A 126 1.77 -4.49 4.67
CA ASP A 126 2.03 -5.53 5.68
C ASP A 126 3.49 -6.02 5.71
N VAL A 127 4.44 -5.08 5.76
CA VAL A 127 5.88 -5.38 5.81
C VAL A 127 6.26 -6.24 7.04
N TYR A 128 5.44 -6.23 8.10
CA TYR A 128 5.68 -7.03 9.30
C TYR A 128 5.61 -8.53 9.02
N ARG A 129 4.69 -8.98 8.14
CA ARG A 129 4.55 -10.37 7.71
C ARG A 129 5.83 -10.96 7.12
N LEU A 130 6.66 -10.13 6.50
CA LEU A 130 7.91 -10.59 5.87
C LEU A 130 8.95 -11.08 6.90
N ARG A 131 8.80 -10.74 8.19
CA ARG A 131 9.70 -11.23 9.26
C ARG A 131 9.61 -12.73 9.50
N SER A 132 8.48 -13.34 9.18
CA SER A 132 8.27 -14.79 9.29
C SER A 132 8.49 -15.54 7.97
N SER A 133 8.96 -14.84 6.92
CA SER A 133 9.27 -15.45 5.63
C SER A 133 10.75 -15.84 5.59
N ASP A 134 11.03 -17.13 5.71
CA ASP A 134 12.41 -17.66 5.70
C ASP A 134 13.11 -17.49 4.34
N ASP A 135 12.35 -17.26 3.27
CA ASP A 135 12.85 -17.09 1.90
C ASP A 135 12.47 -15.72 1.29
N CYS A 136 12.43 -14.68 2.12
CA CYS A 136 12.03 -13.34 1.69
C CYS A 136 13.03 -12.74 0.68
N LEU A 137 12.52 -12.35 -0.49
CA LEU A 137 13.32 -11.77 -1.58
C LEU A 137 12.76 -10.41 -2.02
N ILE A 138 13.63 -9.40 -2.06
CA ILE A 138 13.29 -8.02 -2.44
C ILE A 138 14.21 -7.58 -3.58
N TYR A 139 13.62 -7.11 -4.67
CA TYR A 139 14.32 -6.44 -5.76
C TYR A 139 14.05 -4.95 -5.73
N SER A 140 15.10 -4.15 -5.93
CA SER A 140 15.00 -2.70 -6.04
C SER A 140 15.77 -2.21 -7.25
N ALA A 141 15.08 -1.70 -8.26
CA ALA A 141 15.67 -1.21 -9.49
C ALA A 141 15.61 0.32 -9.54
N GLY A 142 16.72 0.94 -9.93
CA GLY A 142 16.85 2.40 -9.96
C GLY A 142 17.04 2.97 -8.56
N SER A 143 18.25 2.77 -8.06
CA SER A 143 18.65 3.33 -6.75
C SER A 143 19.23 4.73 -6.90
N SER A 144 19.87 5.01 -8.03
CA SER A 144 20.61 6.25 -8.27
C SER A 144 21.61 6.59 -7.13
N GLY A 145 22.11 5.56 -6.44
CA GLY A 145 22.99 5.71 -5.28
C GLY A 145 22.30 6.06 -3.96
N ASP A 146 20.97 6.26 -3.96
CA ASP A 146 20.17 6.35 -2.75
C ASP A 146 19.72 4.95 -2.31
N PHE A 147 20.14 4.56 -1.11
CA PHE A 147 19.85 3.27 -0.49
C PHE A 147 18.93 3.38 0.73
N ALA A 148 18.29 4.53 0.95
CA ALA A 148 17.49 4.77 2.15
C ALA A 148 16.35 3.76 2.33
N PHE A 149 15.69 3.38 1.24
CA PHE A 149 14.65 2.35 1.25
C PHE A 149 15.23 0.99 1.68
N GLU A 150 16.32 0.57 1.06
CA GLU A 150 16.99 -0.72 1.29
C GLU A 150 17.52 -0.80 2.72
N ILE A 151 18.10 0.28 3.24
CA ILE A 151 18.58 0.38 4.62
C ILE A 151 17.42 0.18 5.61
N GLU A 152 16.31 0.89 5.45
CA GLU A 152 15.16 0.78 6.36
C GLU A 152 14.49 -0.61 6.24
N MET A 153 14.40 -1.15 5.02
CA MET A 153 13.92 -2.52 4.79
C MET A 153 14.82 -3.53 5.51
N LYS A 154 16.15 -3.48 5.31
CA LYS A 154 17.07 -4.42 5.95
C LYS A 154 17.04 -4.33 7.47
N LYS A 155 16.89 -3.13 8.02
CA LYS A 155 16.72 -2.92 9.45
C LYS A 155 15.43 -3.54 9.98
N PHE A 156 14.34 -3.42 9.23
CA PHE A 156 13.03 -3.88 9.68
C PHE A 156 12.80 -5.39 9.47
N VAL A 157 13.30 -5.95 8.37
CA VAL A 157 13.22 -7.36 7.96
C VAL A 157 14.63 -7.89 7.63
N PRO A 158 15.48 -8.12 8.65
CA PRO A 158 16.89 -8.50 8.45
C PRO A 158 17.06 -9.86 7.75
N ASN A 159 16.03 -10.71 7.80
CA ASN A 159 15.97 -12.01 7.12
C ASN A 159 15.84 -11.88 5.60
N CYS A 160 15.32 -10.76 5.07
CA CYS A 160 15.13 -10.59 3.64
C CYS A 160 16.46 -10.39 2.90
N GLU A 161 16.58 -11.07 1.76
CA GLU A 161 17.62 -10.85 0.78
C GLU A 161 17.22 -9.70 -0.14
N ILE A 162 18.12 -8.72 -0.30
CA ILE A 162 17.86 -7.52 -1.09
C ILE A 162 18.85 -7.46 -2.25
N HIS A 163 18.34 -7.39 -3.47
CA HIS A 163 19.12 -7.13 -4.68
C HIS A 163 18.78 -5.76 -5.22
N THR A 164 19.79 -4.93 -5.39
CA THR A 164 19.63 -3.59 -5.95
C THR A 164 20.26 -3.53 -7.33
N PHE A 165 19.54 -2.94 -8.28
CA PHE A 165 19.91 -2.88 -9.69
C PHE A 165 19.95 -1.43 -10.15
N ASP A 166 20.98 -1.08 -10.93
CA ASP A 166 21.06 0.23 -11.57
C ASP A 166 21.91 0.17 -12.84
N LYS A 167 21.73 1.13 -13.76
CA LYS A 167 22.58 1.27 -14.96
C LYS A 167 23.98 1.74 -14.59
N ASN A 168 24.08 2.59 -13.57
CA ASN A 168 25.33 3.12 -13.06
C ASN A 168 25.88 2.23 -11.95
N LEU A 169 27.18 2.31 -11.69
CA LEU A 169 27.80 1.57 -10.60
C LEU A 169 27.73 2.39 -9.31
N TYR A 170 27.11 1.83 -8.27
CA TYR A 170 27.08 2.39 -6.93
C TYR A 170 27.55 1.35 -5.91
N VAL A 171 27.92 1.82 -4.72
CA VAL A 171 28.36 0.96 -3.62
C VAL A 171 27.20 0.81 -2.64
N CYS A 172 26.57 -0.37 -2.64
CA CYS A 172 25.57 -0.68 -1.62
C CYS A 172 26.23 -0.73 -0.23
N PRO A 173 25.58 -0.21 0.82
CA PRO A 173 26.08 -0.32 2.18
C PRO A 173 26.29 -1.78 2.61
N THR A 174 27.34 -2.01 3.41
CA THR A 174 27.68 -3.35 3.89
C THR A 174 26.51 -3.99 4.65
N ASN A 175 26.25 -5.26 4.38
CA ASN A 175 25.15 -6.05 4.95
C ASN A 175 23.73 -5.55 4.64
N VAL A 176 23.56 -4.61 3.70
CA VAL A 176 22.24 -4.11 3.28
C VAL A 176 21.71 -4.86 2.07
N CYS A 177 22.46 -4.85 0.97
CA CYS A 177 22.03 -5.43 -0.30
C CYS A 177 23.21 -5.93 -1.14
N THR A 178 22.89 -6.76 -2.14
CA THR A 178 23.82 -7.10 -3.22
C THR A 178 23.53 -6.19 -4.41
N PHE A 179 24.53 -5.43 -4.84
CA PHE A 179 24.40 -4.49 -5.96
C PHE A 179 24.71 -5.15 -7.31
N HIS A 180 23.93 -4.79 -8.33
CA HIS A 180 24.06 -5.28 -9.71
C HIS A 180 24.02 -4.11 -10.68
N GLN A 181 25.07 -3.93 -11.48
CA GLN A 181 25.05 -2.97 -12.58
C GLN A 181 24.31 -3.59 -13.77
N VAL A 182 23.00 -3.40 -13.84
CA VAL A 182 22.10 -4.03 -14.81
C VAL A 182 21.01 -3.03 -15.24
N ILE A 183 20.77 -2.97 -16.54
CA ILE A 183 19.64 -2.25 -17.13
C ILE A 183 18.49 -3.25 -17.34
N PHE A 184 17.29 -2.93 -16.88
CA PHE A 184 16.11 -3.75 -17.12
C PHE A 184 15.56 -3.48 -18.52
N GLY A 185 15.27 -4.54 -19.28
CA GLY A 185 14.80 -4.42 -20.67
C GLY A 185 14.45 -5.79 -21.28
N ASP A 186 14.50 -5.92 -22.61
CA ASP A 186 14.16 -7.16 -23.33
C ASP A 186 15.35 -8.10 -23.51
N GLY A 187 16.57 -7.65 -23.21
CA GLY A 187 17.78 -8.44 -23.40
C GLY A 187 18.32 -8.42 -24.83
N ILE A 188 17.76 -7.59 -25.71
CA ILE A 188 18.14 -7.51 -27.12
C ILE A 188 19.19 -6.41 -27.29
N GLN A 189 20.33 -6.79 -27.86
CA GLN A 189 21.40 -5.84 -28.22
C GLN A 189 20.86 -4.73 -29.15
N PRO A 190 21.31 -3.48 -29.03
CA PRO A 190 22.62 -3.06 -28.48
C PRO A 190 22.58 -2.41 -27.08
N ASP A 191 21.44 -2.41 -26.39
CA ASP A 191 21.28 -1.64 -25.15
C ASP A 191 21.95 -2.29 -23.91
N GLY A 192 22.37 -3.55 -24.03
CA GLY A 192 22.97 -4.32 -22.94
C GLY A 192 22.01 -4.60 -21.78
N SER A 193 20.70 -4.44 -22.00
CA SER A 193 19.67 -4.70 -21.00
C SER A 193 19.55 -6.20 -20.70
N LYS A 194 18.87 -6.53 -19.61
CA LYS A 194 18.52 -7.90 -19.24
C LYS A 194 17.03 -8.02 -19.02
N SER A 195 16.46 -9.13 -19.52
CA SER A 195 15.07 -9.49 -19.26
C SER A 195 14.86 -9.91 -17.81
N TRP A 196 13.63 -9.76 -17.33
CA TRP A 196 13.21 -10.22 -16.00
C TRP A 196 13.57 -11.69 -15.76
N THR A 197 13.27 -12.55 -16.74
CA THR A 197 13.57 -13.98 -16.70
C THR A 197 15.07 -14.25 -16.61
N SER A 198 15.89 -13.54 -17.39
CA SER A 198 17.35 -13.69 -17.38
C SER A 198 17.94 -13.32 -16.02
N ILE A 199 17.49 -12.20 -15.43
CA ILE A 199 17.95 -11.75 -14.11
C ILE A 199 17.62 -12.81 -13.04
N ILE A 200 16.39 -13.30 -13.02
CA ILE A 200 15.96 -14.35 -12.08
C ILE A 200 16.79 -15.62 -12.26
N GLN A 201 17.07 -16.03 -13.49
CA GLN A 201 17.87 -17.23 -13.77
C GLN A 201 19.33 -17.09 -13.32
N GLU A 202 19.97 -15.96 -13.66
CA GLU A 202 21.37 -15.70 -13.28
C GLU A 202 21.55 -15.64 -11.76
N LEU A 203 20.58 -15.05 -11.06
CA LEU A 203 20.55 -15.00 -9.60
C LEU A 203 20.04 -16.29 -8.95
N LYS A 204 19.62 -17.29 -9.74
CA LYS A 204 19.11 -18.59 -9.28
C LYS A 204 17.84 -18.48 -8.42
N HIS A 205 16.98 -17.54 -8.74
CA HIS A 205 15.71 -17.27 -8.04
C HIS A 205 14.48 -17.85 -8.75
N THR A 206 14.66 -18.81 -9.67
CA THR A 206 13.58 -19.37 -10.51
C THR A 206 12.47 -20.08 -9.72
N ASN A 207 12.76 -20.53 -8.50
CA ASN A 207 11.82 -21.20 -7.60
C ASN A 207 11.52 -20.37 -6.35
N ARG A 208 11.85 -19.07 -6.35
CA ARG A 208 11.66 -18.17 -5.21
C ARG A 208 10.56 -17.18 -5.50
N PHE A 209 9.86 -16.78 -4.45
CA PHE A 209 8.81 -15.79 -4.55
C PHE A 209 9.40 -14.40 -4.31
N ILE A 210 9.16 -13.48 -5.24
CA ILE A 210 9.63 -12.10 -5.11
C ILE A 210 8.58 -11.32 -4.34
N GLU A 211 8.87 -10.96 -3.10
CA GLU A 211 7.91 -10.28 -2.21
C GLU A 211 7.68 -8.84 -2.67
N ILE A 212 8.75 -8.13 -3.03
CA ILE A 212 8.69 -6.72 -3.39
C ILE A 212 9.59 -6.46 -4.59
N LEU A 213 9.04 -5.75 -5.57
CA LEU A 213 9.79 -5.03 -6.59
C LEU A 213 9.59 -3.53 -6.39
N LYS A 214 10.62 -2.83 -5.92
CA LYS A 214 10.74 -1.37 -6.08
C LYS A 214 11.30 -1.09 -7.47
N ILE A 215 10.73 -0.15 -8.21
CA ILE A 215 11.19 0.22 -9.54
C ILE A 215 11.02 1.71 -9.82
N ASP A 216 12.13 2.35 -10.17
CA ASP A 216 12.23 3.78 -10.42
C ASP A 216 13.38 4.05 -11.41
N ILE A 217 13.12 3.81 -12.69
CA ILE A 217 14.15 3.71 -13.74
C ILE A 217 13.96 4.79 -14.81
N GLU A 218 13.54 5.98 -14.41
CA GLU A 218 13.56 7.21 -15.21
C GLU A 218 12.80 7.10 -16.55
N GLY A 219 11.60 6.50 -16.54
CA GLY A 219 10.75 6.30 -17.72
C GLY A 219 10.94 4.93 -18.39
N GLY A 220 11.94 4.15 -17.99
CA GLY A 220 12.14 2.78 -18.49
C GLY A 220 11.01 1.81 -18.12
N GLU A 221 10.12 2.18 -17.19
CA GLU A 221 9.03 1.35 -16.70
C GLU A 221 8.08 0.95 -17.83
N TYR A 222 7.78 1.88 -18.75
CA TYR A 222 6.83 1.64 -19.84
C TYR A 222 7.28 0.56 -20.83
N ALA A 223 8.60 0.44 -21.04
CA ALA A 223 9.18 -0.61 -21.87
C ALA A 223 9.32 -1.93 -21.09
N PHE A 224 9.66 -1.84 -19.80
CA PHE A 224 9.94 -3.01 -18.98
C PHE A 224 8.66 -3.75 -18.52
N PHE A 225 7.59 -3.06 -18.16
CA PHE A 225 6.39 -3.71 -17.60
C PHE A 225 5.70 -4.70 -18.53
N PRO A 226 5.58 -4.46 -19.85
CA PRO A 226 5.10 -5.49 -20.77
C PRO A 226 5.94 -6.77 -20.71
N ILE A 227 7.25 -6.67 -20.53
CA ILE A 227 8.17 -7.82 -20.44
C ILE A 227 7.97 -8.55 -19.11
N LEU A 228 7.93 -7.79 -18.00
CA LEU A 228 7.65 -8.32 -16.67
C LEU A 228 6.30 -9.06 -16.63
N LEU A 229 5.22 -8.40 -17.05
CA LEU A 229 3.85 -8.92 -16.91
C LEU A 229 3.51 -10.05 -17.90
N ASN A 230 4.24 -10.16 -19.02
CA ASN A 230 4.14 -11.30 -19.94
C ASN A 230 5.03 -12.49 -19.54
N SER A 231 5.86 -12.33 -18.51
CA SER A 231 6.68 -13.44 -17.99
C SER A 231 5.83 -14.48 -17.26
N ASN A 232 6.48 -15.54 -16.76
CA ASN A 232 5.80 -16.56 -15.98
C ASN A 232 5.10 -15.92 -14.76
N LYS A 233 3.79 -16.18 -14.62
CA LYS A 233 2.97 -15.62 -13.53
C LYS A 233 3.50 -15.94 -12.12
N ASN A 234 4.21 -17.05 -11.96
CA ASN A 234 4.82 -17.45 -10.69
C ASN A 234 6.06 -16.62 -10.33
N LEU A 235 6.63 -15.90 -11.31
CA LEU A 235 7.79 -15.02 -11.14
C LEU A 235 7.38 -13.55 -10.98
N LEU A 236 6.07 -13.25 -10.96
CA LEU A 236 5.58 -11.90 -10.74
C LEU A 236 5.72 -11.52 -9.25
N PRO A 237 6.15 -10.30 -8.94
CA PRO A 237 6.24 -9.83 -7.55
C PRO A 237 4.88 -9.84 -6.82
N ARG A 238 4.87 -10.08 -5.52
CA ARG A 238 3.65 -9.85 -4.71
C ARG A 238 3.29 -8.38 -4.67
N GLN A 239 4.28 -7.53 -4.47
CA GLN A 239 4.11 -6.09 -4.42
C GLN A 239 4.99 -5.40 -5.46
N ILE A 240 4.44 -4.39 -6.12
CA ILE A 240 5.17 -3.50 -7.02
C ILE A 240 5.07 -2.09 -6.47
N LEU A 241 6.20 -1.46 -6.19
CA LEU A 241 6.32 -0.10 -5.70
C LEU A 241 7.02 0.71 -6.78
N ILE A 242 6.32 1.66 -7.38
CA ILE A 242 6.78 2.30 -8.61
C ILE A 242 6.59 3.80 -8.57
N GLU A 243 7.58 4.53 -9.09
CA GLU A 243 7.38 5.89 -9.55
C GLU A 243 6.93 5.90 -11.00
N VAL A 244 5.75 6.48 -11.25
CA VAL A 244 5.20 6.59 -12.60
C VAL A 244 5.64 7.93 -13.19
N HIS A 245 6.62 7.86 -14.09
CA HIS A 245 7.16 9.02 -14.80
C HIS A 245 6.15 9.62 -15.79
N PRO A 246 5.98 10.95 -15.85
CA PRO A 246 5.04 11.59 -16.77
C PRO A 246 5.32 11.24 -18.24
N THR A 247 4.29 10.82 -18.98
CA THR A 247 4.36 10.59 -20.44
C THR A 247 2.98 10.76 -21.07
N ASN A 248 2.79 10.27 -22.29
CA ASN A 248 1.48 10.23 -22.95
C ASN A 248 0.44 9.49 -22.09
N VAL A 249 -0.68 10.15 -21.80
CA VAL A 249 -1.77 9.61 -20.97
C VAL A 249 -2.32 8.27 -21.46
N THR A 250 -2.28 8.00 -22.77
CA THR A 250 -2.69 6.71 -23.34
C THR A 250 -1.75 5.58 -22.92
N LEU A 251 -0.43 5.84 -22.90
CA LEU A 251 0.57 4.88 -22.46
C LEU A 251 0.44 4.61 -20.95
N VAL A 252 0.23 5.67 -20.16
CA VAL A 252 -0.02 5.55 -18.72
C VAL A 252 -1.28 4.72 -18.46
N HIS A 253 -2.38 5.01 -19.16
CA HIS A 253 -3.61 4.24 -19.02
C HIS A 253 -3.41 2.76 -19.36
N ALA A 254 -2.74 2.47 -20.48
CA ALA A 254 -2.44 1.10 -20.89
C ALA A 254 -1.53 0.38 -19.87
N PHE A 255 -0.60 1.10 -19.23
CA PHE A 255 0.24 0.58 -18.16
C PHE A 255 -0.60 0.10 -16.96
N PHE A 256 -1.52 0.91 -16.47
CA PHE A 256 -2.39 0.52 -15.36
C PHE A 256 -3.38 -0.59 -15.73
N GLU A 257 -3.96 -0.56 -16.94
CA GLU A 257 -4.80 -1.65 -17.46
C GLU A 257 -4.05 -3.00 -17.47
N ARG A 258 -2.75 -3.00 -17.78
CA ARG A 258 -1.91 -4.22 -17.74
C ARG A 258 -1.72 -4.75 -16.33
N LEU A 259 -1.46 -3.88 -15.35
CA LEU A 259 -1.36 -4.29 -13.95
C LEU A 259 -2.67 -4.89 -13.46
N ARG A 260 -3.78 -4.21 -13.75
CA ARG A 260 -5.13 -4.68 -13.45
C ARG A 260 -5.43 -6.06 -14.04
N THR A 261 -5.17 -6.27 -15.33
CA THR A 261 -5.39 -7.57 -16.00
C THR A 261 -4.44 -8.67 -15.50
N ASN A 262 -3.38 -8.31 -14.80
CA ASN A 262 -2.47 -9.23 -14.09
C ASN A 262 -2.78 -9.34 -12.59
N ASN A 263 -4.00 -9.00 -12.18
CA ASN A 263 -4.53 -9.17 -10.83
C ASN A 263 -3.84 -8.32 -9.77
N TYR A 264 -3.35 -7.14 -10.15
CA TYR A 264 -2.86 -6.16 -9.20
C TYR A 264 -3.95 -5.16 -8.84
N VAL A 265 -4.03 -4.84 -7.55
CA VAL A 265 -4.84 -3.76 -6.99
C VAL A 265 -3.93 -2.63 -6.52
N ILE A 266 -4.45 -1.39 -6.48
CA ILE A 266 -3.72 -0.21 -6.02
C ILE A 266 -4.04 -0.02 -4.54
N PHE A 267 -3.02 -0.07 -3.68
CA PHE A 267 -3.18 0.18 -2.24
C PHE A 267 -2.57 1.47 -1.74
N SER A 268 -1.69 2.09 -2.53
CA SER A 268 -1.17 3.42 -2.24
C SER A 268 -0.96 4.22 -3.52
N LYS A 269 -1.14 5.53 -3.39
CA LYS A 269 -0.87 6.56 -4.39
C LYS A 269 -0.40 7.80 -3.65
N GLU A 270 0.79 8.28 -3.97
CA GLU A 270 1.39 9.47 -3.36
C GLU A 270 1.94 10.38 -4.46
N ASN A 271 1.85 11.68 -4.27
CA ASN A 271 2.42 12.68 -5.18
C ASN A 271 3.87 12.97 -4.80
N ASN A 272 4.81 12.81 -5.74
CA ASN A 272 6.20 13.21 -5.53
C ASN A 272 6.36 14.71 -5.83
N LEU A 273 6.02 15.55 -4.86
CA LEU A 273 6.09 17.01 -5.00
C LEU A 273 7.51 17.56 -5.20
N TYR A 274 8.54 16.77 -4.86
CA TYR A 274 9.92 17.16 -5.10
C TYR A 274 10.30 17.05 -6.58
N ALA A 275 9.85 15.98 -7.26
CA ALA A 275 10.09 15.78 -8.69
C ALA A 275 9.17 16.65 -9.57
N GLY A 276 7.95 16.94 -9.11
CA GLY A 276 7.05 17.90 -9.74
C GLY A 276 5.57 17.49 -9.73
N PRO A 277 4.67 18.31 -10.29
CA PRO A 277 3.22 18.12 -10.13
C PRO A 277 2.64 16.90 -10.88
N TYR A 278 3.45 16.21 -11.69
CA TYR A 278 3.03 15.08 -12.51
C TYR A 278 3.69 13.75 -12.12
N PHE A 279 4.54 13.75 -11.08
CA PHE A 279 5.23 12.56 -10.62
C PHE A 279 4.44 11.94 -9.47
N PHE A 280 4.14 10.65 -9.60
CA PHE A 280 3.32 9.92 -8.65
C PHE A 280 3.95 8.57 -8.34
N GLU A 281 3.99 8.27 -7.06
CA GLU A 281 4.35 6.95 -6.57
C GLU A 281 3.09 6.12 -6.40
N PHE A 282 3.14 4.88 -6.86
CA PHE A 282 2.08 3.91 -6.72
C PHE A 282 2.60 2.65 -6.04
N ALA A 283 1.73 2.03 -5.25
CA ALA A 283 2.00 0.73 -4.67
C ALA A 283 0.87 -0.24 -5.00
N PHE A 284 1.25 -1.39 -5.54
CA PHE A 284 0.35 -2.41 -6.03
C PHE A 284 0.52 -3.70 -5.25
N LEU A 285 -0.58 -4.43 -5.05
CA LEU A 285 -0.58 -5.75 -4.45
C LEU A 285 -1.23 -6.76 -5.40
N LYS A 286 -0.56 -7.89 -5.61
CA LYS A 286 -1.09 -9.00 -6.39
C LYS A 286 -2.03 -9.85 -5.56
N LEU A 287 -3.23 -10.11 -6.07
CA LEU A 287 -4.23 -10.99 -5.45
C LEU A 287 -4.46 -12.24 -6.32
N ASN A 288 -5.07 -13.26 -5.71
CA ASN A 288 -5.47 -14.46 -6.43
C ASN A 288 -6.55 -14.09 -7.47
N PRO A 289 -6.57 -14.72 -8.67
CA PRO A 289 -7.63 -14.49 -9.65
C PRO A 289 -9.06 -14.60 -9.10
N SER A 290 -9.28 -15.46 -8.10
CA SER A 290 -10.60 -15.65 -7.47
C SER A 290 -11.14 -14.40 -6.78
N PHE A 291 -10.28 -13.49 -6.31
CA PHE A 291 -10.70 -12.19 -5.77
C PHE A 291 -11.55 -11.38 -6.76
N PHE A 292 -11.23 -11.48 -8.05
CA PHE A 292 -11.86 -10.69 -9.10
C PHE A 292 -13.15 -11.34 -9.63
N ASN A 293 -13.45 -12.56 -9.20
CA ASN A 293 -14.71 -13.20 -9.54
C ASN A 293 -15.85 -12.55 -8.74
N GLN A 294 -16.93 -12.21 -9.44
CA GLN A 294 -18.15 -11.82 -8.76
C GLN A 294 -18.64 -13.00 -7.93
N SER A 295 -18.80 -12.80 -6.62
CA SER A 295 -19.61 -13.71 -5.81
C SER A 295 -21.03 -13.66 -6.39
N HIS A 296 -21.43 -14.70 -7.12
CA HIS A 296 -22.83 -14.94 -7.41
C HIS A 296 -23.53 -15.14 -6.06
N ASN A 297 -24.01 -14.05 -5.46
CA ASN A 297 -25.00 -14.14 -4.40
C ASN A 297 -26.29 -14.66 -5.05
N ASN A 298 -26.41 -15.99 -5.10
CA ASN A 298 -27.70 -16.66 -5.08
C ASN A 298 -28.35 -16.40 -3.71
N ASN A 299 -28.72 -15.15 -3.45
CA ASN A 299 -29.74 -14.81 -2.48
C ASN A 299 -30.98 -14.38 -3.26
N THR A 300 -31.58 -15.38 -3.91
CA THR A 300 -33.02 -15.48 -4.04
C THR A 300 -33.63 -15.52 -2.64
N HIS A 301 -33.87 -14.34 -2.06
CA HIS A 301 -34.80 -14.22 -0.95
C HIS A 301 -35.81 -13.11 -1.24
N LYS A 302 -36.96 -13.60 -1.71
CA LYS A 302 -38.34 -13.08 -1.61
C LYS A 302 -38.60 -11.61 -1.94
#